data_AF-A0A6V7NZR0-F1
#
_entry.id   AF-A0A6V7NZR0-F1
#
_cell.length_a   1.000
_cell.length_b   1.000
_cell.length_c   1.000
_cell.angle_alpha   90.00
_cell.angle_beta   90.00
_cell.angle_gamma   90.00
#
_symmetry.space_group_name_H-M   'P 1'
#
loop_
_entity.id
_entity.type
_entity.pdbx_description
1 polymer ?
#
loop_
_entity_poly.entity_id
_entity_poly.type
_entity_poly.pdbx_seq_one_letter_code
_entity_poly.pdbx_strand_id
1 'polypeptide(L)'
;MSPAVTKSPPTLVPPASPTPASTLLLPLSSIDRTAAVRVSVDFIQVFSGGGAGAPAAIREGFARALVPYFPVAGRIVESVPGVPEVECSGEGIWFVEAEADCTLDDVNQLERPLMIPKEELLPRPPPEVKLEDAILMAQVTVFKCGGIAVGICFSHLVFDGQGAAQFLKAVGEMARGLPEPSVMPIWSRDAIPDPPKIPAAARRRPSLPSISSPP
;
A
#
# COMPACT_ATOMS: atom_id res chain seq x y z
N MET A 1 -24.49 13.49 16.41
CA MET A 1 -23.65 14.10 15.35
C MET A 1 -22.76 13.00 14.81
N SER A 2 -22.58 12.90 13.50
CA SER A 2 -21.60 11.97 12.93
C SER A 2 -20.19 12.47 13.23
N PRO A 3 -19.23 11.61 13.59
CA PRO A 3 -17.87 12.04 13.83
C PRO A 3 -17.25 12.64 12.57
N ALA A 4 -16.47 13.71 12.74
CA ALA A 4 -15.74 14.38 11.68
C ALA A 4 -14.25 14.01 11.74
N VAL A 5 -13.65 13.80 10.57
CA VAL A 5 -12.21 13.61 10.41
C VAL A 5 -11.65 14.78 9.61
N THR A 6 -10.68 15.48 10.18
CA THR A 6 -9.97 16.58 9.50
C THR A 6 -8.62 16.07 9.03
N LYS A 7 -8.32 16.22 7.74
CA LYS A 7 -7.08 15.72 7.11
C LYS A 7 -6.16 16.86 6.71
N SER A 8 -4.86 16.68 6.91
CA SER A 8 -3.83 17.51 6.30
C SER A 8 -3.75 17.23 4.79
N PRO A 9 -3.17 18.14 3.99
CA PRO A 9 -2.75 17.81 2.63
C PRO A 9 -1.80 16.60 2.62
N PRO A 10 -1.85 15.73 1.59
CA PRO A 10 -0.87 14.67 1.40
C PRO A 10 0.54 15.23 1.21
N THR A 11 1.52 14.60 1.85
CA THR A 11 2.94 14.96 1.74
C THR A 11 3.78 13.74 1.39
N LEU A 12 4.87 13.91 0.65
CA LEU A 12 5.78 12.80 0.37
C LEU A 12 6.69 12.51 1.57
N VAL A 13 6.90 11.22 1.83
CA VAL A 13 7.89 10.71 2.78
C VAL A 13 8.97 9.97 1.99
N PRO A 14 10.09 10.63 1.66
CA PRO A 14 11.19 10.00 0.95
C PRO A 14 11.95 9.02 1.85
N PRO A 15 12.75 8.12 1.28
CA PRO A 15 13.70 7.33 2.03
C PRO A 15 14.65 8.20 2.86
N ALA A 16 15.03 7.74 4.06
CA ALA A 16 15.94 8.43 4.96
C ALA A 16 17.39 8.49 4.44
N SER A 17 17.70 7.75 3.37
CA SER A 17 18.97 7.78 2.67
C SER A 17 18.73 7.55 1.17
N PRO A 18 19.57 8.10 0.27
CA PRO A 18 19.34 8.00 -1.17
C PRO A 18 19.19 6.56 -1.66
N THR A 19 18.22 6.33 -2.55
CA THR A 19 18.00 5.05 -3.22
C THR A 19 19.21 4.70 -4.12
N PRO A 20 19.71 3.46 -4.10
CA PRO A 20 20.75 3.02 -5.03
C PRO A 20 20.27 3.13 -6.48
N ALA A 21 20.85 4.07 -7.24
CA ALA A 21 20.47 4.45 -8.60
C ALA A 21 19.01 4.92 -8.73
N SER A 22 18.82 6.25 -8.74
CA SER A 22 17.52 6.96 -8.77
C SER A 22 16.66 6.75 -10.04
N THR A 23 16.93 5.72 -10.85
CA THR A 23 16.14 5.37 -12.04
C THR A 23 16.34 3.89 -12.44
N LEU A 24 16.33 2.98 -11.46
CA LEU A 24 16.31 1.54 -11.76
C LEU A 24 14.86 1.09 -12.07
N LEU A 25 14.65 0.51 -13.25
CA LEU A 25 13.41 -0.19 -13.58
C LEU A 25 13.52 -1.64 -13.10
N LEU A 26 12.62 -2.03 -12.20
CA LEU A 26 12.56 -3.35 -11.61
C LEU A 26 11.37 -4.13 -12.18
N PRO A 27 11.62 -5.28 -12.84
CA PRO A 27 10.54 -6.08 -13.39
C PRO A 27 9.74 -6.75 -12.26
N LEU A 28 8.42 -6.83 -12.48
CA LEU A 28 7.51 -7.62 -11.65
C LEU A 28 7.49 -9.09 -12.09
N SER A 29 7.18 -10.00 -11.17
CA SER A 29 7.14 -11.45 -11.47
C SER A 29 5.91 -11.82 -12.31
N SER A 30 5.83 -13.09 -12.75
CA SER A 30 4.66 -13.60 -13.46
C SER A 30 3.37 -13.56 -12.64
N ILE A 31 3.46 -13.70 -11.31
CA ILE A 31 2.32 -13.67 -10.38
C ILE A 31 1.81 -12.24 -10.21
N ASP A 32 2.74 -11.31 -10.07
CA ASP A 32 2.47 -9.87 -9.89
C ASP A 32 1.79 -9.27 -11.12
N ARG A 33 2.09 -9.77 -12.32
CA ARG A 33 1.53 -9.22 -13.58
C ARG A 33 0.12 -9.71 -13.90
N THR A 34 -0.48 -10.56 -13.07
CA THR A 34 -1.83 -11.10 -13.33
C THR A 34 -2.90 -10.01 -13.23
N ALA A 35 -3.96 -10.11 -14.03
CA ALA A 35 -5.01 -9.10 -14.04
C ALA A 35 -5.77 -9.01 -12.70
N ALA A 36 -5.82 -10.12 -11.95
CA ALA A 36 -6.50 -10.21 -10.66
C ALA A 36 -5.85 -9.35 -9.56
N VAL A 37 -4.55 -9.05 -9.68
CA VAL A 37 -3.80 -8.28 -8.68
C VAL A 37 -3.47 -6.85 -9.16
N ARG A 38 -4.06 -6.41 -10.28
CA ARG A 38 -4.04 -5.00 -10.73
C ARG A 38 -5.07 -4.17 -9.96
N VAL A 39 -4.95 -4.15 -8.64
CA VAL A 39 -5.86 -3.44 -7.73
C VAL A 39 -5.07 -2.83 -6.57
N SER A 40 -5.63 -1.78 -5.96
CA SER A 40 -5.15 -1.26 -4.69
C SER A 40 -5.89 -1.95 -3.55
N VAL A 41 -5.17 -2.26 -2.47
CA VAL A 41 -5.69 -2.91 -1.26
C VAL A 41 -5.71 -1.90 -0.13
N ASP A 42 -6.88 -1.74 0.47
CA ASP A 42 -7.10 -0.91 1.64
C ASP A 42 -6.97 -1.73 2.92
N PHE A 43 -6.31 -1.15 3.92
CA PHE A 43 -6.12 -1.79 5.22
C PHE A 43 -6.11 -0.74 6.32
N ILE A 44 -6.76 -1.01 7.46
CA ILE A 44 -6.83 -0.09 8.60
C ILE A 44 -6.40 -0.85 9.85
N GLN A 45 -5.41 -0.35 10.57
CA GLN A 45 -5.01 -0.83 11.90
C GLN A 45 -5.44 0.17 12.96
N VAL A 46 -5.96 -0.33 14.08
CA VAL A 46 -6.41 0.51 15.19
C VAL A 46 -5.54 0.20 16.40
N PHE A 47 -5.07 1.25 17.08
CA PHE A 47 -4.25 1.15 18.27
C PHE A 47 -4.84 2.03 19.37
N SER A 48 -4.95 1.46 20.57
CA SER A 48 -5.49 2.17 21.74
C SER A 48 -4.54 3.25 22.30
N GLY A 49 -3.30 3.32 21.82
CA GLY A 49 -2.31 4.32 22.22
C GLY A 49 -1.40 4.74 21.07
N GLY A 50 -0.66 5.83 21.29
CA GLY A 50 0.24 6.46 20.31
C GLY A 50 0.29 7.97 20.47
N GLY A 51 -0.86 8.57 20.80
CA GLY A 51 -1.00 10.00 21.07
C GLY A 51 -0.56 10.90 19.92
N ALA A 52 -0.41 12.20 20.22
CA ALA A 52 0.00 13.21 19.24
C ALA A 52 1.41 12.98 18.64
N GLY A 53 2.25 12.14 19.25
CA GLY A 53 3.59 11.82 18.75
C GLY A 53 3.61 10.71 17.68
N ALA A 54 2.53 9.92 17.57
CA ALA A 54 2.49 8.79 16.64
C ALA A 54 2.66 9.18 15.16
N PRO A 55 2.03 10.25 14.64
CA PRO A 55 2.23 10.65 13.24
C PRO A 55 3.70 10.88 12.89
N ALA A 56 4.44 11.61 13.74
CA ALA A 56 5.86 11.88 13.54
C ALA A 56 6.71 10.60 13.60
N ALA A 57 6.49 9.74 14.61
CA ALA A 57 7.22 8.49 14.75
C ALA A 57 6.96 7.51 13.59
N ILE A 58 5.71 7.40 13.13
CA ILE A 58 5.34 6.54 12.00
C ILE A 58 5.92 7.10 10.69
N ARG A 59 5.86 8.42 10.48
CA ARG A 59 6.49 9.10 9.34
C ARG A 59 7.99 8.80 9.27
N GLU A 60 8.69 8.92 10.39
CA GLU A 60 10.12 8.56 10.49
C GLU A 60 10.34 7.06 10.24
N GLY A 61 9.46 6.21 10.80
CA GLY A 61 9.48 4.76 10.58
C GLY A 61 9.40 4.40 9.10
N PHE A 62 8.51 5.05 8.34
CA PHE A 62 8.42 4.87 6.89
C PHE A 62 9.71 5.34 6.20
N ALA A 63 10.18 6.55 6.46
CA ALA A 63 11.39 7.07 5.82
C ALA A 63 12.58 6.11 6.00
N ARG A 64 12.76 5.57 7.21
CA ARG A 64 13.84 4.62 7.52
C ARG A 64 13.61 3.24 6.91
N ALA A 65 12.38 2.72 6.92
CA ALA A 65 12.06 1.42 6.32
C ALA A 65 12.19 1.44 4.79
N LEU A 66 11.93 2.59 4.15
CA LEU A 66 12.10 2.77 2.71
C LEU A 66 13.56 2.69 2.26
N VAL A 67 14.55 2.72 3.15
CA VAL A 67 15.96 2.53 2.76
C VAL A 67 16.23 1.09 2.30
N PRO A 68 16.00 0.04 3.12
CA PRO A 68 16.10 -1.34 2.64
C PRO A 68 14.95 -1.71 1.68
N TYR A 69 13.76 -1.14 1.85
CA TYR A 69 12.60 -1.36 0.96
C TYR A 69 12.51 -0.29 -0.14
N PHE A 70 13.63 0.10 -0.74
CA PHE A 70 13.70 1.20 -1.70
C PHE A 70 12.73 1.13 -2.89
N PRO A 71 12.33 -0.04 -3.43
CA PRO A 71 11.36 -0.07 -4.53
C PRO A 71 10.01 0.54 -4.15
N VAL A 72 9.64 0.49 -2.87
CA VAL A 72 8.36 1.00 -2.36
C VAL A 72 8.28 2.53 -2.43
N ALA A 73 9.44 3.21 -2.42
CA ALA A 73 9.54 4.65 -2.62
C ALA A 73 9.44 5.08 -4.10
N GLY A 74 9.23 4.12 -5.01
CA GLY A 74 9.13 4.34 -6.45
C GLY A 74 7.71 4.58 -6.94
N ARG A 75 7.54 4.37 -8.25
CA ARG A 75 6.25 4.41 -8.96
C ARG A 75 6.06 3.15 -9.78
N ILE A 76 4.80 2.76 -9.97
CA ILE A 76 4.46 1.77 -10.97
C ILE A 76 4.40 2.47 -12.32
N VAL A 77 5.15 1.95 -13.29
CA VAL A 77 5.17 2.46 -14.65
C VAL A 77 4.87 1.33 -15.61
N GLU A 78 4.32 1.67 -16.78
CA GLU A 78 4.04 0.71 -17.83
C GLU A 78 4.68 1.19 -19.14
N SER A 79 6.03 1.16 -19.18
CA SER A 79 6.82 1.58 -20.35
C SER A 79 6.52 0.77 -21.60
N VAL A 80 6.10 -0.50 -21.41
CA VAL A 80 5.55 -1.37 -22.46
C VAL A 80 4.10 -1.69 -22.09
N PRO A 81 3.11 -1.44 -22.98
CA PRO A 81 1.71 -1.73 -22.71
C PRO A 81 1.48 -3.17 -22.23
N GLY A 82 0.79 -3.30 -21.11
CA GLY A 82 0.50 -4.54 -20.41
C GLY A 82 1.63 -5.07 -19.52
N VAL A 83 2.79 -4.42 -19.44
CA VAL A 83 3.95 -4.89 -18.67
C VAL A 83 4.31 -3.86 -17.60
N PRO A 84 3.70 -3.94 -16.40
CA PRO A 84 4.01 -3.05 -15.30
C PRO A 84 5.38 -3.37 -14.71
N GLU A 85 6.11 -2.32 -14.34
CA GLU A 85 7.42 -2.34 -13.71
C GLU A 85 7.44 -1.34 -12.56
N VAL A 86 8.41 -1.48 -11.65
CA VAL A 86 8.66 -0.52 -10.58
C VAL A 86 9.81 0.38 -10.97
N GLU A 87 9.53 1.65 -11.21
CA GLU A 87 10.55 2.69 -11.33
C GLU A 87 10.99 3.14 -9.94
N CYS A 88 12.24 2.87 -9.58
CA CYS A 88 12.82 3.23 -8.29
C CYS A 88 13.22 4.71 -8.23
N SER A 89 12.24 5.61 -8.39
CA SER A 89 12.44 7.07 -8.39
C SER A 89 12.93 7.62 -7.04
N GLY A 90 12.63 6.95 -5.93
CA GLY A 90 13.00 7.38 -4.59
C GLY A 90 12.22 8.59 -4.08
N GLU A 91 11.14 8.99 -4.76
CA GLU A 91 10.28 10.11 -4.37
C GLU A 91 9.56 9.86 -3.03
N GLY A 92 9.38 8.60 -2.65
CA GLY A 92 8.75 8.21 -1.40
C GLY A 92 7.27 7.86 -1.53
N ILE A 93 6.63 7.70 -0.37
CA ILE A 93 5.20 7.36 -0.25
C ILE A 93 4.38 8.61 0.08
N TRP A 94 3.10 8.62 -0.27
CA TRP A 94 2.18 9.66 0.21
C TRP A 94 1.77 9.40 1.65
N PHE A 95 1.84 10.44 2.47
CA PHE A 95 1.52 10.40 3.89
C PHE A 95 0.56 11.53 4.26
N VAL A 96 -0.51 11.18 4.96
CA VAL A 96 -1.57 12.09 5.42
C VAL A 96 -1.65 12.02 6.94
N GLU A 97 -1.70 13.18 7.59
CA GLU A 97 -2.01 13.27 9.02
C GLU A 97 -3.47 13.68 9.16
N ALA A 98 -4.17 13.11 10.13
CA ALA A 98 -5.57 13.41 10.35
C ALA A 98 -5.93 13.40 11.83
N GLU A 99 -6.99 14.10 12.17
CA GLU A 99 -7.55 14.14 13.53
C GLU A 99 -9.04 13.84 13.46
N ALA A 100 -9.50 12.95 14.35
CA ALA A 100 -10.91 12.66 14.54
C ALA A 100 -11.43 13.42 15.76
N ASP A 101 -12.60 14.06 15.63
CA ASP A 101 -13.22 14.85 16.71
C ASP A 101 -13.94 14.01 17.78
N CYS A 102 -13.69 12.70 17.79
CA CYS A 102 -14.27 11.71 18.70
C CYS A 102 -13.18 10.83 19.34
N THR A 103 -13.56 10.01 20.31
CA THR A 103 -12.72 8.93 20.86
C THR A 103 -12.96 7.63 20.09
N LEU A 104 -12.05 6.65 20.23
CA LEU A 104 -12.27 5.30 19.68
C LEU A 104 -13.50 4.62 20.29
N ASP A 105 -13.82 4.85 21.56
CA ASP A 105 -15.01 4.29 22.21
C ASP A 105 -16.31 4.84 21.59
N ASP A 106 -16.34 6.13 21.24
CA ASP A 106 -17.50 6.76 20.58
C ASP A 106 -17.84 6.10 19.22
N VAL A 107 -16.87 5.44 18.60
CA VAL A 107 -16.98 4.80 17.28
C VAL A 107 -16.81 3.29 17.34
N ASN A 108 -17.10 2.69 18.49
CA ASN A 108 -17.04 1.24 18.73
C ASN A 108 -15.70 0.63 18.28
N GLN A 109 -14.58 1.28 18.61
CA GLN A 109 -13.22 0.84 18.26
C GLN A 109 -13.01 0.61 16.75
N LEU A 110 -13.83 1.26 15.90
CA LEU A 110 -13.89 1.02 14.45
C LEU A 110 -14.20 -0.43 14.07
N GLU A 111 -14.92 -1.15 14.92
CA GLU A 111 -15.52 -2.43 14.56
C GLU A 111 -16.73 -2.24 13.63
N ARG A 112 -17.16 -3.32 12.96
CA ARG A 112 -18.31 -3.25 12.06
C ARG A 112 -19.62 -3.20 12.86
N PRO A 113 -20.57 -2.33 12.47
CA PRO A 113 -20.52 -1.42 11.33
C PRO A 113 -19.71 -0.14 11.58
N LEU A 114 -18.88 0.19 10.57
CA LEU A 114 -18.46 1.52 10.11
C LEU A 114 -19.18 2.75 10.70
N MET A 115 -18.81 3.28 11.87
CA MET A 115 -19.35 4.58 12.35
C MET A 115 -18.67 5.80 11.70
N ILE A 116 -17.41 5.64 11.26
CA ILE A 116 -16.70 6.58 10.40
C ILE A 116 -16.55 5.92 9.02
N PRO A 117 -16.93 6.58 7.90
CA PRO A 117 -16.72 6.03 6.56
C PRO A 117 -15.27 5.61 6.35
N LYS A 118 -15.01 4.45 5.73
CA LYS A 118 -13.62 3.94 5.57
C LYS A 118 -12.74 4.93 4.82
N GLU A 119 -13.33 5.69 3.90
CA GLU A 119 -12.64 6.67 3.05
C GLU A 119 -12.08 7.84 3.87
N GLU A 120 -12.68 8.14 5.03
CA GLU A 120 -12.17 9.14 5.96
C GLU A 120 -10.94 8.63 6.74
N LEU A 121 -10.76 7.32 6.82
CA LEU A 121 -9.64 6.68 7.53
C LEU A 121 -8.52 6.22 6.58
N LEU A 122 -8.69 6.38 5.27
CA LEU A 122 -7.73 5.97 4.25
C LEU A 122 -7.09 7.18 3.56
N PRO A 123 -5.81 7.08 3.16
CA PRO A 123 -5.13 8.13 2.43
C PRO A 123 -5.72 8.28 1.03
N ARG A 124 -5.61 9.49 0.46
CA ARG A 124 -5.82 9.75 -0.96
C ARG A 124 -4.60 10.50 -1.51
N PRO A 125 -4.17 10.19 -2.74
CA PRO A 125 -3.12 10.96 -3.37
C PRO A 125 -3.63 12.36 -3.75
N PRO A 126 -2.74 13.31 -4.07
CA PRO A 126 -3.13 14.57 -4.71
C PRO A 126 -3.95 14.33 -5.99
N PRO A 127 -4.85 15.25 -6.38
CA PRO A 127 -5.72 15.08 -7.56
C PRO A 127 -4.97 14.81 -8.88
N GLU A 128 -3.72 15.28 -8.99
CA GLU A 128 -2.88 15.15 -10.18
C GLU A 128 -2.18 13.78 -10.26
N VAL A 129 -2.21 13.01 -9.18
CA VAL A 129 -1.52 11.72 -9.06
C VAL A 129 -2.53 10.59 -9.19
N LYS A 130 -2.25 9.67 -10.12
CA LYS A 130 -3.06 8.47 -10.29
C LYS A 130 -2.82 7.50 -9.14
N LEU A 131 -3.88 6.90 -8.64
CA LEU A 131 -3.80 5.91 -7.56
C LEU A 131 -2.98 4.69 -7.99
N GLU A 132 -3.15 4.25 -9.24
CA GLU A 132 -2.46 3.09 -9.82
C GLU A 132 -0.94 3.24 -9.94
N ASP A 133 -0.43 4.48 -10.01
CA ASP A 133 1.01 4.75 -10.12
C ASP A 133 1.70 4.68 -8.74
N ALA A 134 0.93 4.85 -7.64
CA ALA A 134 1.45 4.84 -6.28
C ALA A 134 1.57 3.39 -5.75
N ILE A 135 2.75 3.05 -5.23
CA ILE A 135 2.98 1.72 -4.64
C ILE A 135 2.35 1.61 -3.26
N LEU A 136 2.51 2.65 -2.42
CA LEU A 136 1.97 2.67 -1.07
C LEU A 136 1.68 4.12 -0.63
N MET A 137 0.63 4.26 0.16
CA MET A 137 0.25 5.49 0.84
C MET A 137 -0.21 5.16 2.25
N ALA A 138 -0.06 6.11 3.17
CA ALA A 138 -0.46 5.96 4.56
C ALA A 138 -1.19 7.20 5.08
N GLN A 139 -2.15 6.97 5.97
CA GLN A 139 -2.80 8.00 6.77
C GLN A 139 -2.70 7.61 8.24
N VAL A 140 -2.35 8.57 9.10
CA VAL A 140 -2.43 8.40 10.57
C VAL A 140 -3.51 9.34 11.10
N THR A 141 -4.61 8.77 11.59
CA THR A 141 -5.70 9.51 12.24
C THR A 141 -5.57 9.41 13.75
N VAL A 142 -5.43 10.54 14.44
CA VAL A 142 -5.38 10.62 15.91
C VAL A 142 -6.77 10.93 16.46
N PHE A 143 -7.22 10.17 17.46
CA PHE A 143 -8.50 10.34 18.15
C PHE A 143 -8.32 11.14 19.44
N LYS A 144 -9.40 11.75 19.96
CA LYS A 144 -9.36 12.54 21.20
C LYS A 144 -8.86 11.78 22.43
N CYS A 145 -9.04 10.46 22.47
CA CYS A 145 -8.53 9.60 23.54
C CYS A 145 -7.02 9.29 23.43
N GLY A 146 -6.34 9.77 22.40
CA GLY A 146 -4.94 9.45 22.10
C GLY A 146 -4.74 8.10 21.39
N GLY A 147 -5.81 7.36 21.13
CA GLY A 147 -5.79 6.23 20.20
C GLY A 147 -5.57 6.69 18.76
N ILE A 148 -5.12 5.78 17.90
CA ILE A 148 -4.82 6.08 16.50
C ILE A 148 -5.40 5.02 15.57
N ALA A 149 -5.75 5.44 14.36
CA ALA A 149 -5.97 4.54 13.23
C ALA A 149 -4.91 4.80 12.16
N VAL A 150 -4.30 3.73 11.66
CA VAL A 150 -3.33 3.78 10.56
C VAL A 150 -3.99 3.16 9.33
N GLY A 151 -4.40 4.00 8.39
CA GLY A 151 -4.94 3.60 7.10
C GLY A 151 -3.82 3.45 6.08
N ILE A 152 -3.75 2.30 5.41
CA ILE A 152 -2.77 1.99 4.38
C ILE A 152 -3.52 1.66 3.09
N CYS A 153 -3.06 2.22 1.99
CA CYS A 153 -3.47 1.80 0.65
C CYS A 153 -2.21 1.41 -0.13
N PHE A 154 -2.16 0.20 -0.68
CA PHE A 154 -0.99 -0.27 -1.42
C PHE A 154 -1.37 -1.03 -2.69
N SER A 155 -0.47 -1.08 -3.66
CA SER A 155 -0.67 -1.84 -4.90
C SER A 155 -0.42 -3.32 -4.70
N HIS A 156 -1.40 -4.15 -5.05
CA HIS A 156 -1.27 -5.61 -4.98
C HIS A 156 -0.30 -6.16 -6.03
N LEU A 157 0.14 -5.34 -6.99
CA LEU A 157 1.24 -5.66 -7.92
C LEU A 157 2.58 -5.81 -7.22
N VAL A 158 2.79 -5.09 -6.10
CA VAL A 158 4.06 -5.09 -5.38
C VAL A 158 4.00 -5.96 -4.12
N PHE A 159 2.84 -5.99 -3.47
CA PHE A 159 2.67 -6.71 -2.21
C PHE A 159 1.55 -7.76 -2.30
N ASP A 160 1.82 -8.94 -1.76
CA ASP A 160 0.76 -9.78 -1.21
C ASP A 160 0.56 -9.46 0.29
N GLY A 161 -0.34 -10.20 0.96
CA GLY A 161 -0.61 -9.98 2.38
C GLY A 161 0.62 -10.21 3.28
N GLN A 162 1.49 -11.16 2.94
CA GLN A 162 2.68 -11.48 3.75
C GLN A 162 3.76 -10.41 3.57
N GLY A 163 4.02 -10.00 2.33
CA GLY A 163 4.94 -8.91 2.01
C GLY A 163 4.50 -7.59 2.64
N ALA A 164 3.20 -7.27 2.58
CA ALA A 164 2.65 -6.09 3.25
C ALA A 164 2.84 -6.16 4.78
N ALA A 165 2.55 -7.31 5.41
CA ALA A 165 2.73 -7.49 6.85
C ALA A 165 4.21 -7.36 7.26
N GLN A 166 5.14 -7.94 6.48
CA GLN A 166 6.58 -7.82 6.72
C GLN A 166 7.04 -6.37 6.61
N PHE A 167 6.60 -5.64 5.59
CA PHE A 167 6.94 -4.23 5.42
C PHE A 167 6.40 -3.35 6.55
N LEU A 168 5.12 -3.49 6.92
CA LEU A 168 4.54 -2.72 8.03
C LEU A 168 5.19 -3.06 9.38
N LYS A 169 5.62 -4.32 9.58
CA LYS A 169 6.44 -4.69 10.74
C LYS A 169 7.77 -3.94 10.74
N ALA A 170 8.46 -3.87 9.60
CA ALA A 170 9.70 -3.09 9.47
C ALA A 170 9.48 -1.61 9.79
N VAL A 171 8.39 -1.00 9.28
CA VAL A 171 8.01 0.38 9.61
C VAL A 171 7.83 0.55 11.13
N GLY A 172 7.12 -0.37 11.78
CA GLY A 172 6.93 -0.34 13.23
C GLY A 172 8.22 -0.57 14.03
N GLU A 173 9.18 -1.31 13.51
CA GLU A 173 10.53 -1.45 14.11
C GLU A 173 11.32 -0.14 13.99
N MET A 174 11.29 0.48 12.82
CA MET A 174 11.98 1.74 12.56
C MET A 174 11.39 2.90 13.37
N ALA A 175 10.06 2.96 13.49
CA ALA A 175 9.36 3.93 14.33
C ALA A 175 9.71 3.79 15.82
N ARG A 176 10.12 2.60 16.27
CA ARG A 176 10.59 2.33 17.64
C ARG A 176 12.09 2.56 17.84
N GLY A 177 12.81 3.01 16.82
CA GLY A 177 14.24 3.31 16.93
C GLY A 177 15.16 2.09 16.80
N LEU A 178 14.66 0.92 16.34
CA LEU A 178 15.55 -0.21 16.05
C LEU A 178 16.48 0.16 14.88
N PRO A 179 17.73 -0.34 14.86
CA PRO A 179 18.72 0.07 13.86
C PRO A 179 18.39 -0.41 12.45
N GLU A 180 17.83 -1.62 12.31
CA GLU A 180 17.48 -2.25 11.04
C GLU A 180 16.23 -3.14 11.17
N PRO A 181 15.53 -3.45 10.06
CA PRO A 181 14.41 -4.39 10.08
C PRO A 181 14.86 -5.79 10.50
N SER A 182 14.02 -6.51 11.25
CA SER A 182 14.31 -7.90 11.65
C SER A 182 14.42 -8.86 10.46
N VAL A 183 13.79 -8.51 9.33
CA VAL A 183 13.86 -9.27 8.08
C VAL A 183 14.21 -8.32 6.95
N MET A 184 15.37 -8.55 6.35
CA MET A 184 15.83 -7.77 5.21
C MET A 184 15.04 -8.15 3.96
N PRO A 185 14.53 -7.17 3.19
CA PRO A 185 13.86 -7.45 1.93
C PRO A 185 14.85 -7.92 0.87
N ILE A 186 14.34 -8.70 -0.06
CA ILE A 186 15.04 -9.06 -1.29
C ILE A 186 14.17 -8.71 -2.48
N TRP A 187 14.80 -8.22 -3.55
CA TRP A 187 14.15 -8.11 -4.85
C TRP A 187 14.70 -9.20 -5.76
N SER A 188 13.97 -10.31 -5.88
CA SER A 188 14.35 -11.47 -6.70
C SER A 188 13.14 -12.01 -7.45
N ARG A 189 12.41 -11.10 -8.11
CA ARG A 189 11.17 -11.42 -8.84
C ARG A 189 11.43 -12.31 -10.06
N ASP A 190 12.66 -12.32 -10.56
CA ASP A 190 13.18 -13.18 -11.62
C ASP A 190 13.33 -14.65 -11.19
N ALA A 191 13.42 -14.93 -9.89
CA ALA A 191 13.43 -16.30 -9.36
C ALA A 191 12.11 -17.04 -9.60
N ILE A 192 11.01 -16.32 -9.88
CA ILE A 192 9.72 -16.88 -10.25
C ILE A 192 9.63 -16.92 -11.79
N PRO A 193 9.74 -18.09 -12.41
CA PRO A 193 9.76 -18.19 -13.87
C PRO A 193 8.40 -17.81 -14.47
N ASP A 194 8.44 -17.35 -15.72
CA ASP A 194 7.23 -17.16 -16.50
C ASP A 194 6.55 -18.50 -16.79
N PRO A 195 5.21 -18.58 -16.70
CA PRO A 195 4.49 -19.80 -17.05
C PRO A 195 4.72 -20.12 -18.53
N PRO A 196 4.77 -21.41 -18.90
CA PRO A 196 4.97 -21.80 -20.29
C PRO A 196 3.89 -21.19 -21.17
N LYS A 197 4.31 -20.59 -22.29
CA LYS A 197 3.39 -20.02 -23.27
C LYS A 197 2.52 -21.14 -23.85
N ILE A 198 1.22 -21.14 -23.57
CA ILE A 198 0.29 -22.08 -24.18
C ILE A 198 0.29 -21.84 -25.70
N PRO A 199 0.60 -22.84 -26.54
CA PRO A 199 0.57 -22.69 -27.99
C PRO A 199 -0.82 -22.24 -28.44
N ALA A 200 -0.89 -21.35 -29.44
CA ALA A 200 -2.15 -20.81 -29.95
C ALA A 200 -3.16 -21.90 -30.36
N ALA A 201 -2.68 -23.07 -30.79
CA ALA A 201 -3.50 -24.23 -31.14
C ALA A 201 -4.30 -24.82 -29.96
N ALA A 202 -3.82 -24.67 -28.73
CA ALA A 202 -4.49 -25.16 -27.51
C ALA A 202 -5.47 -24.15 -26.90
N ARG A 203 -5.58 -22.93 -27.45
CA ARG A 203 -6.54 -21.90 -27.00
C ARG A 203 -7.96 -22.06 -27.55
N ARG A 204 -8.28 -23.20 -28.20
CA ARG A 204 -9.66 -23.49 -28.63
C ARG A 204 -10.56 -23.54 -27.39
N ARG A 205 -11.39 -22.51 -27.21
CA ARG A 205 -12.49 -22.55 -26.24
C ARG A 205 -13.39 -23.74 -26.61
N PRO A 206 -13.79 -24.60 -25.65
CA PRO A 206 -14.93 -25.47 -25.87
C PRO A 206 -16.11 -24.58 -26.29
N SER A 207 -16.76 -24.92 -27.40
CA SER A 207 -18.02 -24.28 -27.79
C SER A 207 -19.01 -24.48 -26.64
N LEU A 208 -19.49 -23.40 -26.05
CA LEU A 208 -20.58 -23.48 -25.08
C LEU A 208 -21.79 -24.13 -25.78
N PRO A 209 -22.42 -25.16 -25.19
CA PRO A 209 -23.61 -25.76 -25.78
C PRO A 209 -24.70 -24.68 -25.89
N SER A 210 -25.34 -24.62 -27.06
CA SER A 210 -26.48 -23.73 -27.29
C SER A 210 -27.61 -24.12 -26.35
N ILE A 211 -27.96 -23.23 -25.43
CA ILE A 211 -29.14 -23.39 -24.58
C ILE A 211 -30.35 -23.10 -25.48
N SER A 212 -31.08 -24.14 -25.91
CA SER A 212 -32.38 -23.97 -26.55
C SER A 212 -33.39 -23.54 -25.50
N SER A 213 -34.06 -22.41 -25.71
CA SER A 213 -35.18 -21.98 -24.88
C SER A 213 -36.30 -23.04 -24.91
N PRO A 214 -36.92 -23.39 -23.79
CA PRO A 214 -38.04 -24.33 -23.77
C PRO A 214 -39.29 -23.73 -24.45
N PRO A 215 -40.20 -24.59 -24.95
CA PRO A 215 -41.40 -24.19 -25.70
C PRO A 215 -42.45 -23.46 -24.86
#